data_AF-A0A9E2E899-F1
#
_entry.id   AF-A0A9E2E899-F1
#
_cell.length_a   1.000
_cell.length_b   1.000
_cell.length_c   1.000
_cell.angle_alpha   90.00
_cell.angle_beta   90.00
_cell.angle_gamma   90.00
#
_symmetry.space_group_name_H-M   'P 1'
#
loop_
_entity.id
_entity.type
_entity.pdbx_description
1 polymer ?
#
loop_
_entity_poly.entity_id
_entity_poly.type
_entity_poly.pdbx_seq_one_letter_code
_entity_poly.pdbx_strand_id
1 'polypeptide(L)'
;ESLTNYGIRHGEAVGIGMVVEAHLAEQMGIAETGLADKIAETLVSLGLPIDIPNGISAPALVAAMQSDKKKSKGVVKFALPVKVGEMKVGVVIEGLEKMLQEI
;
A
#
# COMPACT_ATOMS: atom_id res chain seq x y z
N GLU A 1 -5.81 9.11 -1.46
CA GLU A 1 -6.01 10.54 -1.77
C GLU A 1 -7.16 10.79 -2.76
N SER A 2 -7.13 10.24 -3.98
CA SER A 2 -8.21 10.46 -4.96
C SER A 2 -9.56 9.86 -4.51
N LEU A 3 -9.56 8.67 -3.92
CA LEU A 3 -10.77 7.99 -3.43
C LEU A 3 -11.45 8.69 -2.24
N THR A 4 -10.70 9.49 -1.49
CA THR A 4 -11.24 10.30 -0.39
C THR A 4 -11.66 11.69 -0.87
N ASN A 5 -11.65 11.96 -2.18
CA ASN A 5 -11.86 13.30 -2.75
C ASN A 5 -10.97 14.38 -2.08
N TYR A 6 -9.69 14.06 -1.87
CA TYR A 6 -8.72 14.91 -1.17
C TYR A 6 -9.09 15.26 0.29
N GLY A 7 -9.95 14.46 0.92
CA GLY A 7 -10.34 14.61 2.34
C GLY A 7 -9.29 14.18 3.37
N ILE A 8 -8.18 13.56 2.95
CA ILE A 8 -7.02 13.27 3.78
C ILE A 8 -5.80 13.99 3.20
N ARG A 9 -4.85 14.36 4.06
CA ARG A 9 -3.60 15.01 3.64
C ARG A 9 -2.75 14.02 2.85
N HIS A 10 -1.98 14.53 1.91
CA HIS A 10 -1.09 13.69 1.09
C HIS A 10 -0.18 12.79 1.95
N GLY A 11 0.44 13.34 3.00
CA GLY A 11 1.30 12.56 3.91
C GLY A 11 0.58 11.43 4.65
N GLU A 12 -0.71 11.60 4.97
CA GLU A 12 -1.54 10.55 5.58
C GLU A 12 -1.83 9.43 4.56
N ALA A 13 -2.18 9.81 3.33
CA ALA A 13 -2.38 8.85 2.24
C ALA A 13 -1.11 8.04 1.94
N VAL A 14 0.07 8.69 1.96
CA VAL A 14 1.36 8.04 1.78
C VAL A 14 1.66 7.09 2.94
N GLY A 15 1.45 7.50 4.18
CA GLY A 15 1.68 6.66 5.37
C GLY A 15 0.86 5.36 5.33
N ILE A 16 -0.44 5.47 5.06
CA ILE A 16 -1.34 4.30 4.90
C ILE A 16 -0.82 3.40 3.76
N GLY A 17 -0.43 4.01 2.62
CA GLY A 17 0.13 3.27 1.49
C GLY A 17 1.40 2.48 1.86
N MET A 18 2.29 3.05 2.67
CA MET A 18 3.52 2.38 3.12
C MET A 18 3.23 1.13 3.97
N VAL A 19 2.23 1.19 4.85
CA VAL A 19 1.81 0.03 5.67
C VAL A 19 1.21 -1.06 4.78
N VAL A 20 0.34 -0.69 3.85
CA VAL A 20 -0.25 -1.63 2.87
C VAL A 20 0.83 -2.28 2.00
N GLU A 21 1.77 -1.51 1.47
CA GLU A 21 2.88 -2.05 0.67
C GLU A 21 3.78 -2.99 1.48
N ALA A 22 3.99 -2.71 2.76
CA ALA A 22 4.74 -3.58 3.66
C ALA A 22 4.00 -4.91 3.93
N HIS A 23 2.69 -4.87 4.20
CA HIS A 23 1.89 -6.10 4.34
C HIS A 23 1.90 -6.94 3.06
N LEU A 24 1.78 -6.30 1.89
CA LEU A 24 1.89 -7.01 0.60
C LEU A 24 3.28 -7.63 0.44
N ALA A 25 4.34 -6.94 0.84
CA ALA A 25 5.69 -7.48 0.78
C ALA A 25 5.87 -8.70 1.69
N GLU A 26 5.29 -8.68 2.89
CA GLU A 26 5.31 -9.82 3.82
C GLU A 26 4.54 -11.02 3.26
N GLN A 27 3.32 -10.81 2.76
CA GLN A 27 2.51 -11.89 2.18
C GLN A 27 3.18 -12.52 0.94
N MET A 28 3.95 -11.74 0.19
CA MET A 28 4.72 -12.24 -0.96
C MET A 28 6.09 -12.84 -0.59
N GLY A 29 6.46 -12.85 0.69
CA GLY A 29 7.78 -13.30 1.15
C GLY A 29 8.94 -12.43 0.66
N ILE A 30 8.67 -11.18 0.29
CA ILE A 30 9.67 -10.19 -0.10
C ILE A 30 10.26 -9.51 1.13
N ALA A 31 9.42 -9.26 2.15
CA ALA A 31 9.83 -8.75 3.45
C ALA A 31 9.70 -9.82 4.53
N GLU A 32 10.47 -9.69 5.60
CA GLU A 32 10.29 -10.45 6.83
C GLU A 32 8.99 -10.01 7.53
N THR A 33 8.28 -10.96 8.13
CA THR A 33 7.09 -10.68 8.96
C THR A 33 7.43 -9.74 10.11
N GLY A 34 6.61 -8.70 10.31
CA GLY A 34 6.78 -7.67 11.32
C GLY A 34 7.40 -6.37 10.78
N LEU A 35 7.75 -6.30 9.50
CA LEU A 35 8.15 -5.06 8.84
C LEU A 35 6.96 -4.08 8.77
N ALA A 36 5.77 -4.57 8.44
CA ALA A 36 4.56 -3.77 8.37
C ALA A 36 4.23 -3.16 9.74
N ASP A 37 4.24 -3.99 10.79
CA ASP A 37 4.03 -3.55 12.17
C ASP A 37 5.03 -2.47 12.58
N LYS A 38 6.32 -2.66 12.27
CA LYS A 38 7.37 -1.68 12.58
C LYS A 38 7.15 -0.33 11.89
N ILE A 39 6.70 -0.35 10.63
CA ILE A 39 6.35 0.86 9.89
C ILE A 39 5.11 1.52 10.51
N ALA A 40 4.08 0.72 10.82
CA ALA A 40 2.85 1.19 11.42
C ALA A 40 3.10 1.84 12.78
N GLU A 41 3.85 1.21 13.68
CA GLU A 41 4.23 1.76 14.99
C GLU A 41 4.96 3.11 14.85
N THR A 42 5.87 3.21 13.89
CA THR A 42 6.61 4.45 13.63
C THR A 42 5.65 5.55 13.17
N LEU A 43 4.74 5.27 12.24
CA LEU A 43 3.76 6.24 11.74
C LEU A 43 2.80 6.69 12.85
N VAL A 44 2.31 5.75 13.67
CA VAL A 44 1.47 6.04 14.84
C VAL A 44 2.19 6.95 15.83
N SER A 45 3.48 6.69 16.10
CA SER A 45 4.29 7.55 17.00
C SER A 45 4.43 8.99 16.50
N LEU A 46 4.32 9.19 15.18
CA LEU A 46 4.33 10.50 14.51
C LEU A 46 2.93 11.13 14.41
N GLY A 47 1.90 10.46 14.92
CA GLY A 47 0.50 10.91 14.87
C GLY A 47 -0.14 10.76 13.50
N LEU A 48 0.39 9.89 12.63
CA LEU A 48 -0.17 9.62 11.32
C LEU A 48 -1.18 8.46 11.37
N PRO A 49 -2.28 8.54 10.61
CA PRO A 49 -3.20 7.43 10.45
C PRO A 49 -2.53 6.30 9.66
N ILE A 50 -2.84 5.06 10.01
CA ILE A 50 -2.32 3.85 9.36
C ILE A 50 -3.42 3.02 8.69
N ASP A 51 -4.69 3.24 9.07
CA ASP A 51 -5.82 2.51 8.53
C ASP A 51 -6.37 3.13 7.24
N ILE A 52 -6.85 2.28 6.36
CA ILE A 52 -7.60 2.71 5.17
C ILE A 52 -8.92 3.35 5.65
N PRO A 53 -9.26 4.57 5.17
CA PRO A 53 -10.50 5.23 5.56
C PRO A 53 -11.74 4.37 5.30
N ASN A 54 -12.66 4.38 6.28
CA ASN A 54 -13.93 3.65 6.19
C ASN A 54 -14.69 3.98 4.90
N GLY A 55 -15.23 2.95 4.25
CA GLY A 55 -15.99 3.07 3.01
C GLY A 55 -15.16 2.97 1.73
N ILE A 56 -13.84 2.84 1.82
CA ILE A 56 -12.99 2.50 0.67
C ILE A 56 -12.86 0.98 0.57
N SER A 57 -13.33 0.41 -0.53
CA SER A 57 -13.24 -1.03 -0.78
C SER A 57 -11.92 -1.39 -1.48
N ALA A 58 -11.42 -2.62 -1.25
CA ALA A 58 -10.25 -3.14 -1.94
C ALA A 58 -10.36 -3.04 -3.49
N PRO A 59 -11.50 -3.36 -4.13
CA PRO A 59 -11.67 -3.14 -5.58
C PRO A 59 -11.52 -1.67 -6.00
N ALA A 60 -12.02 -0.72 -5.19
CA ALA A 60 -11.88 0.71 -5.48
C ALA A 60 -10.41 1.15 -5.38
N LEU A 61 -9.67 0.64 -4.40
CA LEU A 61 -8.22 0.83 -4.26
C LEU A 61 -7.46 0.33 -5.48
N VAL A 62 -7.73 -0.91 -5.92
CA VAL A 62 -7.09 -1.48 -7.11
C VAL A 62 -7.42 -0.68 -8.36
N ALA A 63 -8.69 -0.30 -8.56
CA ALA A 63 -9.11 0.51 -9.70
C ALA A 63 -8.44 1.89 -9.71
N ALA A 64 -8.27 2.52 -8.56
CA ALA A 64 -7.56 3.79 -8.44
C ALA A 64 -6.07 3.63 -8.77
N MET A 65 -5.41 2.61 -8.23
CA MET A 65 -3.99 2.30 -8.52
C MET A 65 -3.75 1.98 -10.01
N GLN A 66 -4.68 1.25 -10.65
CA GLN A 66 -4.63 0.96 -12.08
C GLN A 66 -4.86 2.20 -12.95
N SER A 67 -5.77 3.08 -12.54
CA SER A 67 -6.12 4.29 -13.29
C SER A 67 -4.97 5.29 -13.32
N ASP A 68 -4.25 5.43 -12.21
CA ASP A 68 -3.04 6.27 -12.11
C ASP A 68 -1.91 5.75 -13.02
N LYS A 69 -1.80 4.42 -13.17
CA LYS A 69 -0.75 3.74 -13.95
C LYS A 69 -1.14 3.31 -15.37
N LYS A 70 -2.23 3.86 -15.95
CA LYS A 70 -2.72 3.61 -17.33
C LYS A 70 -1.67 3.78 -18.46
N LYS A 71 -0.45 4.22 -18.16
CA LYS A 71 0.69 4.30 -19.09
C LYS A 71 1.46 2.98 -19.30
N SER A 72 1.28 1.95 -18.47
CA SER A 72 2.02 0.67 -18.61
C SER A 72 1.10 -0.52 -18.90
N LYS A 73 0.66 -0.66 -20.17
CA LYS A 73 0.15 -1.90 -20.81
C LYS A 73 -0.65 -2.88 -19.90
N GLY A 74 -1.55 -2.37 -19.06
CA GLY A 74 -2.44 -3.16 -18.21
C GLY A 74 -1.82 -3.86 -16.99
N VAL A 75 -0.50 -3.75 -16.75
CA VAL A 75 0.16 -4.41 -15.61
C VAL A 75 0.67 -3.37 -14.63
N VAL A 76 0.10 -3.38 -13.42
CA VAL A 76 0.55 -2.51 -12.32
C VAL A 76 1.84 -3.07 -11.74
N LYS A 77 2.91 -2.27 -11.80
CA LYS A 77 4.19 -2.58 -11.14
C LYS A 77 4.29 -1.83 -9.83
N PHE A 78 4.62 -2.53 -8.77
CA PHE A 78 4.81 -2.00 -7.42
C PHE A 78 6.29 -1.85 -7.07
N ALA A 79 6.57 -0.95 -6.15
CA ALA A 79 7.83 -0.90 -5.43
C ALA A 79 7.52 -1.36 -4.01
N LEU A 80 8.02 -2.53 -3.62
CA LEU A 80 7.72 -3.12 -2.32
C LEU A 80 8.96 -3.07 -1.41
N PRO A 81 8.82 -2.77 -0.12
CA PRO A 81 9.94 -2.78 0.80
C PRO A 81 10.43 -4.22 1.03
N VAL A 82 11.74 -4.41 1.04
CA VAL A 82 12.38 -5.69 1.43
C VAL A 82 12.75 -5.63 2.90
N LYS A 83 13.35 -4.51 3.30
CA LYS A 83 13.70 -4.13 4.67
C LYS A 83 13.85 -2.61 4.72
N VAL A 84 13.99 -2.04 5.91
CA VAL A 84 14.28 -0.61 6.07
C VAL A 84 15.52 -0.22 5.26
N GLY A 85 15.35 0.72 4.33
CA GLY A 85 16.42 1.18 3.43
C GLY A 85 16.59 0.40 2.13
N GLU A 86 15.78 -0.63 1.86
CA GLU A 86 15.87 -1.43 0.63
C GLU A 86 14.48 -1.70 0.01
N MET A 87 14.34 -1.41 -1.29
CA MET A 87 13.10 -1.55 -2.04
C MET A 87 13.29 -2.44 -3.26
N LYS A 88 12.32 -3.31 -3.54
CA LYS A 88 12.23 -4.11 -4.76
C LYS A 88 11.26 -3.46 -5.73
N VAL A 89 11.76 -2.99 -6.86
CA VAL A 89 10.95 -2.32 -7.90
C VAL A 89 10.51 -3.29 -9.00
N GLY A 90 9.40 -2.98 -9.65
CA GLY A 90 8.92 -3.75 -10.79
C GLY A 90 8.16 -5.02 -10.41
N VAL A 91 7.71 -5.14 -9.15
CA VAL A 91 6.96 -6.30 -8.67
C VAL A 91 5.57 -6.29 -9.28
N VAL A 92 5.17 -7.42 -9.84
CA VAL A 92 3.80 -7.64 -10.32
C VAL A 92 3.09 -8.50 -9.28
N ILE A 93 1.92 -8.06 -8.84
CA ILE A 93 1.12 -8.74 -7.83
C ILE A 93 -0.08 -9.37 -8.53
N GLU A 94 -0.14 -10.70 -8.54
CA GLU A 94 -1.31 -11.45 -8.98
C GLU A 94 -2.29 -11.60 -7.81
N GLY A 95 -3.59 -11.39 -8.04
CA GLY A 95 -4.60 -11.50 -6.98
C GLY A 95 -4.61 -10.34 -5.96
N LEU A 96 -4.12 -9.16 -6.35
CA LEU A 96 -4.03 -7.97 -5.49
C LEU A 96 -5.32 -7.65 -4.73
N GLU A 97 -6.48 -7.76 -5.37
CA GLU A 97 -7.78 -7.51 -4.73
C GLU A 97 -8.02 -8.42 -3.53
N LYS A 98 -7.62 -9.70 -3.62
CA LYS A 98 -7.77 -10.65 -2.52
C LYS A 98 -6.82 -10.32 -1.37
N MET A 99 -5.56 -10.01 -1.69
CA MET A 99 -4.56 -9.65 -0.69
C MET A 99 -4.98 -8.39 0.09
N LEU A 100 -5.54 -7.39 -0.60
CA LEU A 100 -6.06 -6.17 0.02
C LEU A 100 -7.35 -6.37 0.85
N GLN A 101 -8.05 -7.50 0.71
CA GLN A 101 -9.19 -7.82 1.59
C GLN A 101 -8.76 -8.48 2.90
N GLU A 102 -7.52 -8.95 2.97
CA GLU A 102 -6.94 -9.64 4.12
C GLU A 102 -6.09 -8.69 5.01
N ILE A 103 -5.96 -7.43 4.60
CA ILE A 103 -5.32 -6.31 5.33
C ILE A 103 -6.44 -5.45 5.94
#